data_AF-V4QT77-F1
#
_entry.id   AF-V4QT77-F1
#
_cell.length_a   1.000
_cell.length_b   1.000
_cell.length_c   1.000
_cell.angle_alpha   90.00
_cell.angle_beta   90.00
_cell.angle_gamma   90.00
#
_symmetry.space_group_name_H-M   'P 1'
#
loop_
_entity.id
_entity.type
_entity.pdbx_description
1 polymer ?
#
loop_
_entity_poly.entity_id
_entity_poly.type
_entity_poly.pdbx_seq_one_letter_code
_entity_poly.pdbx_strand_id
1 'polypeptide(L)'
;MGKSAVSNWKKAGLLVFVADPLNPGKQLIDAEKTDILINGSIDQTRGRPPTAIAQGGTSAGQALPETPEPKKPAYISPMEAARLEEMQERVMRRQLERAQLTGQLVDLAEYSMRMANMARLVRERTIGVIRTNAEALAEEPDPRAITALLTDVFDKMFAQVAAEIDQEADQEAQFDSDLIDVETLEDLELGPEEDETP
;
A
#
# COMPACT_ATOMS: atom_id res chain seq x y z
N MET A 1 -4.39 -2.61 -22.22
CA MET A 1 -4.21 -1.16 -22.45
C MET A 1 -4.46 -0.83 -23.92
N GLY A 2 -5.42 0.03 -24.22
CA GLY A 2 -5.76 0.39 -25.62
C GLY A 2 -4.77 1.39 -26.22
N LYS A 3 -4.63 1.40 -27.55
CA LYS A 3 -3.77 2.36 -28.30
C LYS A 3 -4.10 3.83 -27.97
N SER A 4 -5.32 4.12 -27.53
CA SER A 4 -5.77 5.43 -27.06
C SER A 4 -5.11 5.90 -25.76
N ALA A 5 -4.82 4.97 -24.82
CA ALA A 5 -4.19 5.31 -23.54
C ALA A 5 -2.75 5.79 -23.74
N VAL A 6 -1.98 5.06 -24.57
CA VAL A 6 -0.58 5.41 -24.88
C VAL A 6 -0.49 6.75 -25.62
N SER A 7 -1.46 7.08 -26.48
CA SER A 7 -1.51 8.38 -27.15
C SER A 7 -1.80 9.53 -26.18
N ASN A 8 -2.64 9.31 -25.17
CA ASN A 8 -2.92 10.30 -24.13
C ASN A 8 -1.70 10.54 -23.23
N TRP A 9 -0.99 9.49 -22.83
CA TRP A 9 0.25 9.61 -22.05
C TRP A 9 1.34 10.37 -22.82
N LYS A 10 1.45 10.14 -24.12
CA LYS A 10 2.35 10.92 -24.99
C LYS A 10 1.99 12.40 -25.01
N LYS A 11 0.70 12.74 -25.13
CA LYS A 11 0.23 14.14 -25.11
C LYS A 11 0.43 14.81 -23.75
N ALA A 12 0.31 14.04 -22.67
CA ALA A 12 0.51 14.49 -21.30
C ALA A 12 1.99 14.62 -20.90
N GLY A 13 2.94 14.25 -21.78
CA GLY A 13 4.37 14.32 -21.49
C GLY A 13 4.87 13.27 -20.49
N LEU A 14 4.11 12.18 -20.29
CA LEU A 14 4.42 11.14 -19.29
C LEU A 14 5.34 10.03 -19.82
N LEU A 15 5.67 10.04 -21.12
CA LEU A 15 6.56 9.06 -21.72
C LEU A 15 7.99 9.61 -21.77
N VAL A 16 8.94 8.87 -21.19
CA VAL A 16 10.37 9.21 -21.24
C VAL A 16 11.01 8.49 -22.41
N PHE A 17 11.59 9.25 -23.34
CA PHE A 17 12.28 8.72 -24.49
C PHE A 17 13.80 8.72 -24.24
N VAL A 18 14.43 7.56 -24.40
CA VAL A 18 15.87 7.38 -24.26
C VAL A 18 16.42 6.85 -25.59
N ALA A 19 17.64 7.24 -25.94
CA ALA A 19 18.33 6.72 -27.11
C ALA A 19 18.55 5.22 -26.97
N ASP A 20 18.16 4.44 -27.98
CA ASP A 20 18.37 3.00 -28.00
C ASP A 20 19.88 2.69 -28.03
N PRO A 21 20.43 1.97 -27.04
CA PRO A 21 21.84 1.60 -27.03
C PRO A 21 22.23 0.68 -28.19
N LEU A 22 21.27 -0.01 -28.82
CA LEU A 22 21.50 -0.95 -29.91
C LEU A 22 21.30 -0.31 -31.30
N ASN A 23 20.63 0.85 -31.39
CA ASN A 23 20.37 1.54 -32.65
C ASN A 23 20.50 3.07 -32.50
N PRO A 24 21.68 3.66 -32.76
CA PRO A 24 21.86 5.10 -32.67
C PRO A 24 20.93 5.82 -33.67
N GLY A 25 20.03 6.64 -33.16
CA GLY A 25 19.04 7.40 -33.95
C GLY A 25 17.59 6.98 -33.74
N LYS A 26 17.32 5.86 -33.06
CA LYS A 26 15.98 5.50 -32.59
C LYS A 26 15.85 5.80 -31.10
N GLN A 27 14.75 6.44 -30.73
CA GLN A 27 14.38 6.65 -29.34
C GLN A 27 13.37 5.58 -28.94
N LEU A 28 13.68 4.83 -27.89
CA LEU A 28 12.77 3.89 -27.27
C LEU A 28 12.22 4.49 -25.98
N ILE A 29 11.05 4.01 -25.56
CA ILE A 29 10.45 4.42 -24.30
C ILE A 29 11.23 3.71 -23.19
N ASP A 30 11.77 4.48 -22.25
CA ASP A 30 12.32 3.96 -21.00
C ASP A 30 11.14 3.57 -20.11
N ALA A 31 10.85 2.26 -20.06
CA ALA A 31 9.68 1.74 -19.36
C ALA A 31 9.73 2.07 -17.86
N GLU A 32 10.90 1.94 -17.23
CA GLU A 32 11.05 2.15 -15.79
C GLU A 32 10.81 3.62 -15.42
N LYS A 33 11.41 4.56 -16.15
CA LYS A 33 11.21 6.00 -15.88
C LYS A 33 9.80 6.47 -16.23
N THR A 34 9.22 5.89 -17.28
CA THR A 34 7.84 6.17 -17.70
C THR A 34 6.84 5.67 -16.65
N ASP A 35 7.04 4.47 -16.09
CA ASP A 35 6.17 3.92 -15.05
C ASP A 35 6.24 4.75 -13.75
N ILE A 36 7.43 5.21 -13.37
CA ILE A 36 7.59 6.11 -12.21
C ILE A 36 6.83 7.42 -12.41
N LEU A 37 6.91 8.02 -13.60
CA LEU A 37 6.19 9.27 -13.92
C LEU A 37 4.67 9.07 -13.98
N ILE A 38 4.22 7.95 -14.55
CA ILE A 38 2.79 7.63 -14.61
C ILE A 38 2.25 7.44 -13.19
N ASN A 39 2.91 6.60 -12.38
CA ASN A 39 2.49 6.33 -11.00
C ASN A 39 2.56 7.56 -10.10
N GLY A 40 3.57 8.43 -10.28
CA GLY A 40 3.67 9.69 -9.56
C GLY A 40 2.65 10.76 -9.99
N SER A 41 2.11 10.67 -11.20
CA SER A 41 1.06 11.58 -11.70
C SER A 41 -0.36 11.14 -11.32
N ILE A 42 -0.54 9.89 -10.91
CA ILE A 42 -1.82 9.34 -10.47
C ILE A 42 -1.98 9.66 -8.98
N ASP A 43 -2.78 10.69 -8.69
CA ASP A 43 -3.18 11.04 -7.34
C ASP A 43 -4.07 9.93 -6.76
N GLN A 44 -3.53 9.15 -5.83
CA GLN A 44 -4.23 8.03 -5.17
C GLN A 44 -5.30 8.49 -4.17
N THR A 45 -5.28 9.77 -3.75
CA THR A 45 -6.25 10.32 -2.77
C THR A 45 -7.53 10.84 -3.42
N ARG A 46 -7.51 11.05 -4.75
CA ARG A 46 -8.71 11.34 -5.52
C ARG A 46 -9.25 10.05 -6.12
N GLY A 47 -10.21 9.46 -5.41
CA GLY A 47 -11.01 8.35 -5.89
C GLY A 47 -11.37 8.54 -7.37
N ARG A 48 -11.13 7.48 -8.15
CA ARG A 48 -11.43 7.27 -9.56
C ARG A 48 -12.18 8.46 -10.22
N PRO A 49 -11.56 9.22 -11.15
CA PRO A 49 -12.29 10.24 -11.88
C PRO A 49 -13.51 9.61 -12.57
N PRO A 50 -14.71 10.21 -12.48
CA PRO A 50 -15.89 9.64 -13.10
C PRO A 50 -15.65 9.59 -14.61
N THR A 51 -15.77 8.39 -15.18
CA THR A 51 -15.96 8.18 -16.61
C THR A 51 -17.26 8.85 -17.03
N ALA A 52 -17.19 10.14 -17.34
CA ALA A 52 -18.30 10.92 -17.88
C ALA A 52 -17.80 11.90 -18.95
N ILE A 53 -17.07 11.41 -19.96
CA ILE A 53 -16.96 12.13 -21.24
C ILE A 53 -17.05 11.10 -22.38
N ALA A 54 -18.27 10.64 -22.62
CA ALA A 54 -18.68 10.04 -23.87
C ALA A 54 -20.13 10.45 -24.17
N GLN A 55 -20.34 11.74 -24.49
CA GLN A 55 -21.43 12.15 -25.37
C GLN A 55 -21.13 13.54 -25.93
N GLY A 56 -21.11 13.61 -27.26
CA GLY A 56 -20.85 14.83 -28.01
C GLY A 56 -21.96 15.86 -27.84
N GLY A 57 -21.56 17.13 -27.88
CA GLY A 57 -22.45 18.28 -27.90
C GLY A 57 -21.64 19.54 -28.15
N THR A 58 -21.53 19.92 -29.41
CA THR A 58 -21.04 21.22 -29.88
C THR A 58 -21.75 22.36 -29.17
N SER A 59 -21.01 23.28 -28.53
CA SER A 59 -21.35 24.71 -28.43
C SER A 59 -20.21 25.53 -27.80
N ALA A 60 -19.76 26.53 -28.57
CA ALA A 60 -19.31 27.88 -28.22
C ALA A 60 -18.41 28.11 -26.98
N GLY A 61 -17.32 28.84 -27.25
CA GLY A 61 -16.26 29.23 -26.32
C GLY A 61 -16.71 29.73 -24.94
N GLN A 62 -16.10 29.14 -23.92
CA GLN A 62 -15.84 29.78 -22.64
C GLN A 62 -14.37 29.52 -22.28
N ALA A 63 -13.68 30.60 -21.92
CA ALA A 63 -12.29 30.59 -21.50
C ALA A 63 -12.10 29.63 -20.32
N LEU A 64 -11.11 28.75 -20.40
CA LEU A 64 -10.71 27.91 -19.29
C LEU A 64 -10.18 28.81 -18.14
N PRO A 65 -10.58 28.57 -16.89
CA PRO A 65 -9.89 29.16 -15.75
C PRO A 65 -8.46 28.62 -15.72
N GLU A 66 -7.50 29.51 -15.50
CA GLU A 66 -6.08 29.22 -15.40
C GLU A 66 -5.85 28.06 -14.43
N THR A 67 -5.20 27.01 -14.94
CA THR A 67 -4.68 25.91 -14.14
C THR A 67 -3.76 26.48 -13.06
N PRO A 68 -4.03 26.27 -11.75
CA PRO A 68 -3.11 26.74 -10.72
C PRO A 68 -1.75 26.07 -10.95
N GLU A 69 -0.71 26.88 -11.11
CA GLU A 69 0.67 26.39 -11.20
C GLU A 69 0.96 25.44 -10.03
N PRO A 70 1.72 24.35 -10.25
CA PRO A 70 2.13 23.47 -9.18
C PRO A 70 2.91 24.30 -8.16
N LYS A 71 2.36 24.47 -6.95
CA LYS A 71 3.06 25.08 -5.82
C LYS A 71 4.39 24.36 -5.69
N LYS A 72 5.49 25.07 -5.94
CA LYS A 72 6.84 24.56 -5.72
C LYS A 72 6.90 24.01 -4.28
N PRO A 73 7.55 22.86 -4.05
CA PRO A 73 7.70 22.33 -2.70
C PRO A 73 8.29 23.44 -1.83
N ALA A 74 7.66 23.71 -0.68
CA ALA A 74 8.13 24.72 0.24
C ALA A 74 9.59 24.40 0.56
N TYR A 75 10.50 25.31 0.23
CA TYR A 75 11.91 25.16 0.56
C TYR A 75 12.03 25.32 2.09
N ILE A 76 12.09 24.19 2.79
CA ILE A 76 12.34 24.16 4.23
C ILE A 76 13.81 24.51 4.42
N SER A 77 14.11 25.52 5.23
CA SER A 77 15.50 25.87 5.50
C SER A 77 16.20 24.70 6.23
N PRO A 78 17.51 24.48 6.03
CA PRO A 78 18.22 23.38 6.68
C PRO A 78 18.13 23.42 8.22
N MET A 79 17.94 24.62 8.79
CA MET A 79 17.77 24.81 10.22
C MET A 79 16.35 24.46 10.71
N GLU A 80 15.32 24.69 9.90
CA GLU A 80 13.95 24.24 10.19
C GLU A 80 13.82 22.72 10.01
N ALA A 81 14.50 22.15 9.02
CA ALA A 81 14.57 20.71 8.83
C ALA A 81 15.22 20.00 10.04
N ALA A 82 16.33 20.53 10.55
CA ALA A 82 16.99 19.99 11.74
C ALA A 82 16.12 20.07 13.01
N ARG A 83 15.34 21.14 13.18
CA ARG A 83 14.39 21.27 14.29
C ARG A 83 13.23 20.29 14.18
N LEU A 84 12.75 20.06 12.95
CA LEU A 84 11.68 19.12 12.69
C LEU A 84 12.14 17.68 12.96
N GLU A 85 13.36 17.34 12.53
CA GLU A 85 14.02 16.06 12.83
C GLU A 85 14.18 15.85 14.35
N GLU A 86 14.70 16.84 15.07
CA GLU A 86 14.83 16.76 16.54
C GLU A 86 13.46 16.60 17.23
N MET A 87 12.42 17.26 16.73
CA MET A 87 11.06 17.11 17.25
C MET A 87 10.52 15.70 16.98
N GLN A 88 10.74 15.16 15.78
CA GLN A 88 10.36 13.79 15.42
C GLN A 88 11.06 12.76 16.30
N GLU A 89 12.37 12.92 16.54
CA GLU A 89 13.13 12.03 17.42
C GLU A 89 12.57 12.03 18.85
N ARG A 90 12.18 13.20 19.37
CA ARG A 90 11.58 13.32 20.72
C ARG A 90 10.22 12.64 20.80
N VAL A 91 9.38 12.80 19.77
CA VAL A 91 8.07 12.14 19.71
C VAL A 91 8.25 10.63 19.62
N MET A 92 9.13 10.15 18.74
CA MET A 92 9.43 8.72 18.60
C MET A 92 9.97 8.12 19.90
N ARG A 93 10.89 8.81 20.59
CA ARG A 93 11.42 8.33 21.87
C ARG A 93 10.32 8.18 22.93
N ARG A 94 9.42 9.17 23.06
CA ARG A 94 8.28 9.08 23.98
C ARG A 94 7.32 7.95 23.63
N GLN A 95 7.08 7.73 22.34
CA GLN A 95 6.24 6.61 21.87
C GLN A 95 6.89 5.26 22.19
N LEU A 96 8.20 5.11 21.98
CA LEU A 96 8.94 3.90 22.33
C LEU A 96 8.94 3.64 23.84
N GLU A 97 9.17 4.68 24.65
CA GLU A 97 9.09 4.57 26.12
C GLU A 97 7.68 4.17 26.57
N ARG A 98 6.63 4.77 25.99
CA ARG A 98 5.24 4.38 26.26
C ARG A 98 4.97 2.93 25.87
N ALA A 99 5.41 2.51 24.69
CA ALA A 99 5.22 1.14 24.19
C ALA A 99 6.01 0.09 25.00
N GLN A 100 7.16 0.47 25.58
CA GLN A 100 7.87 -0.37 26.55
C GLN A 100 7.10 -0.49 27.86
N LEU A 101 6.58 0.63 28.38
CA LEU A 101 5.82 0.66 29.64
C LEU A 101 4.47 -0.08 29.53
N THR A 102 3.81 -0.01 28.37
CA THR A 102 2.57 -0.77 28.10
C THR A 102 2.84 -2.23 27.75
N GLY A 103 4.10 -2.67 27.69
CA GLY A 103 4.48 -4.05 27.37
C GLY A 103 4.21 -4.46 25.93
N GLN A 104 4.01 -3.50 25.02
CA GLN A 104 3.82 -3.74 23.59
C GLN A 104 5.14 -4.09 22.89
N LEU A 105 6.27 -3.66 23.45
CA LEU A 105 7.60 -3.99 22.94
C LEU A 105 8.16 -5.21 23.69
N VAL A 106 8.51 -6.26 22.92
CA VAL A 106 9.17 -7.48 23.42
C VAL A 106 10.67 -7.36 23.18
N ASP A 107 11.48 -7.90 24.09
CA ASP A 107 12.92 -7.96 23.89
C ASP A 107 13.28 -8.71 22.61
N LEU A 108 14.29 -8.23 21.90
CA LEU A 108 14.70 -8.79 20.61
C LEU A 108 15.10 -10.27 20.74
N ALA A 109 15.77 -10.63 21.84
CA ALA A 109 16.16 -12.01 22.09
C ALA A 109 14.94 -12.92 22.22
N GLU A 110 13.95 -12.51 23.01
CA GLU A 110 12.71 -13.27 23.18
C GLU A 110 11.90 -13.35 21.87
N TYR A 111 11.78 -12.24 21.15
CA TYR A 111 11.14 -12.21 19.83
C TYR A 111 11.80 -13.20 18.87
N SER A 112 13.14 -13.21 18.81
CA SER A 112 13.90 -14.12 17.95
C SER A 112 13.66 -15.60 18.30
N MET A 113 13.56 -15.92 19.59
CA MET A 113 13.24 -17.28 20.05
C MET A 113 11.81 -17.68 19.70
N ARG A 114 10.83 -16.78 19.90
CA ARG A 114 9.44 -17.02 19.51
C ARG A 114 9.32 -17.24 18.01
N MET A 115 9.99 -16.40 17.21
CA MET A 115 10.02 -16.54 15.74
C MET A 115 10.71 -17.83 15.29
N ALA A 116 11.81 -18.22 15.93
CA ALA A 116 12.48 -19.49 15.62
C ALA A 116 11.58 -20.71 15.91
N ASN A 117 10.87 -20.69 17.04
CA ASN A 117 9.91 -21.73 17.39
C ASN A 117 8.72 -21.77 16.41
N MET A 118 8.19 -20.59 16.04
CA MET A 118 7.13 -20.49 15.04
C MET A 118 7.59 -21.01 13.68
N ALA A 119 8.77 -20.62 13.21
CA ALA A 119 9.34 -21.10 11.96
C ALA A 119 9.52 -22.63 11.98
N ARG A 120 9.95 -23.20 13.12
CA ARG A 120 10.05 -24.64 13.30
C ARG A 120 8.69 -25.33 13.20
N LEU A 121 7.67 -24.82 13.90
CA LEU A 121 6.31 -25.38 13.87
C LEU A 121 5.70 -25.31 12.47
N VAL A 122 5.85 -24.17 11.79
CA VAL A 122 5.41 -24.00 10.40
C VAL A 122 6.09 -25.03 9.51
N ARG A 123 7.42 -25.18 9.62
CA ARG A 123 8.17 -26.17 8.83
C ARG A 123 7.68 -27.60 9.09
N GLU A 124 7.53 -28.00 10.36
CA GLU A 124 7.05 -29.34 10.73
C GLU A 124 5.64 -29.60 10.17
N ARG A 125 4.74 -28.62 10.28
CA ARG A 125 3.38 -28.71 9.72
C ARG A 125 3.38 -28.80 8.20
N THR A 126 4.16 -27.96 7.52
CA THR A 126 4.27 -27.95 6.05
C THR A 126 4.80 -29.28 5.53
N ILE A 127 5.83 -29.84 6.17
CA ILE A 127 6.35 -31.17 5.80
C ILE A 127 5.27 -32.25 6.01
N GLY A 128 4.48 -32.16 7.09
CA GLY A 128 3.35 -33.07 7.32
C GLY A 128 2.33 -33.02 6.20
N VAL A 129 1.90 -31.82 5.80
CA VAL A 129 0.95 -31.62 4.69
C VAL A 129 1.51 -32.15 3.37
N ILE A 130 2.77 -31.84 3.05
CA ILE A 130 3.43 -32.34 1.85
C ILE A 130 3.43 -33.87 1.84
N ARG A 131 3.74 -34.49 2.98
CA ARG A 131 3.77 -35.95 3.10
C ARG A 131 2.38 -36.55 2.89
N THR A 132 1.35 -36.04 3.54
CA THR A 132 -0.03 -36.52 3.36
C THR A 132 -0.48 -36.40 1.91
N ASN A 133 -0.18 -35.27 1.26
CA ASN A 133 -0.52 -35.06 -0.15
C ASN A 133 0.29 -36.00 -1.06
N ALA A 134 1.58 -36.22 -0.77
CA ALA A 134 2.40 -37.15 -1.53
C ALA A 134 1.92 -38.60 -1.40
N GLU A 135 1.48 -39.01 -0.21
CA GLU A 135 0.88 -40.32 0.03
C GLU A 135 -0.42 -40.48 -0.76
N ALA A 136 -1.31 -39.49 -0.72
CA ALA A 136 -2.56 -39.49 -1.51
C ALA A 136 -2.29 -39.54 -3.03
N LEU A 137 -1.31 -38.78 -3.51
CA LEU A 137 -0.90 -38.79 -4.92
C LEU A 137 -0.25 -40.11 -5.36
N ALA A 138 0.46 -40.79 -4.45
CA ALA A 138 1.09 -42.07 -4.74
C ALA A 138 0.08 -43.24 -4.75
N GLU A 139 -1.01 -43.12 -3.98
CA GLU A 139 -2.09 -44.11 -3.94
C GLU A 139 -2.99 -44.04 -5.19
N GLU A 140 -3.12 -42.86 -5.79
CA GLU A 140 -4.04 -42.62 -6.90
C GLU A 140 -3.40 -42.93 -8.27
N PRO A 141 -3.90 -43.93 -9.03
CA PRO A 141 -3.37 -44.25 -10.35
C PRO A 141 -4.01 -43.44 -11.50
N ASP A 142 -5.20 -42.84 -11.30
CA ASP A 142 -5.89 -42.10 -12.36
C ASP A 142 -5.34 -40.67 -12.49
N PRO A 143 -4.77 -40.27 -13.65
CA PRO A 143 -4.28 -38.91 -13.85
C PRO A 143 -5.37 -37.84 -13.68
N ARG A 144 -6.65 -38.15 -13.95
CA ARG A 144 -7.74 -37.19 -13.74
C ARG A 144 -8.04 -36.97 -12.27
N ALA A 145 -8.04 -38.04 -11.48
CA ALA A 145 -8.18 -37.96 -10.04
C ALA A 145 -7.01 -37.20 -9.39
N ILE A 146 -5.78 -37.44 -9.86
CA ILE A 146 -4.59 -36.65 -9.46
C ILE A 146 -4.79 -35.16 -9.72
N THR A 147 -5.26 -34.78 -10.92
CA THR A 147 -5.51 -33.36 -11.21
C THR A 147 -6.59 -32.76 -10.32
N ALA A 148 -7.66 -33.50 -10.05
CA ALA A 148 -8.73 -33.04 -9.15
C ALA A 148 -8.23 -32.85 -7.71
N LEU A 149 -7.40 -33.78 -7.21
CA LEU A 149 -6.76 -33.69 -5.89
C LEU A 149 -5.87 -32.44 -5.78
N LEU A 150 -5.02 -32.20 -6.79
CA LEU A 150 -4.16 -31.02 -6.80
C LEU A 150 -4.96 -29.72 -6.87
N THR A 151 -5.99 -29.66 -7.72
CA THR A 151 -6.87 -28.50 -7.82
C THR A 151 -7.58 -28.20 -6.51
N ASP A 152 -8.15 -29.21 -5.83
CA ASP A 152 -8.79 -29.04 -4.53
C ASP A 152 -7.82 -28.53 -3.46
N VAL A 153 -6.57 -28.99 -3.46
CA VAL A 153 -5.53 -28.46 -2.55
C VAL A 153 -5.24 -26.99 -2.85
N PHE A 154 -5.09 -26.61 -4.12
CA PHE A 154 -4.88 -25.21 -4.49
C PHE A 154 -6.08 -24.33 -4.13
N ASP A 155 -7.30 -24.78 -4.40
CA ASP A 155 -8.52 -24.04 -4.09
C ASP A 155 -8.63 -23.80 -2.57
N LYS A 156 -8.32 -24.80 -1.74
CA LYS A 156 -8.27 -24.65 -0.28
C LYS A 156 -7.20 -23.65 0.17
N MET A 157 -6.01 -23.68 -0.44
CA MET A 157 -4.96 -22.71 -0.13
C MET A 157 -5.36 -21.28 -0.51
N PHE A 158 -5.97 -21.08 -1.68
CA PHE A 158 -6.46 -19.78 -2.11
C PHE A 158 -7.61 -19.28 -1.23
N ALA A 159 -8.55 -20.14 -0.88
CA ALA A 159 -9.63 -19.81 0.04
C ALA A 159 -9.09 -19.42 1.43
N GLN A 160 -8.06 -20.11 1.92
CA GLN A 160 -7.44 -19.76 3.19
C GLN A 160 -6.74 -18.40 3.11
N VAL A 161 -5.95 -18.14 2.06
CA VAL A 161 -5.28 -16.83 1.88
C VAL A 161 -6.29 -15.70 1.74
N ALA A 162 -7.38 -15.91 1.00
CA ALA A 162 -8.45 -14.92 0.89
C ALA A 162 -9.09 -14.63 2.26
N ALA A 163 -9.37 -15.66 3.05
CA ALA A 163 -9.90 -15.49 4.40
C ALA A 163 -8.92 -14.77 5.35
N GLU A 164 -7.62 -15.03 5.23
CA GLU A 164 -6.58 -14.33 6.00
C GLU A 164 -6.50 -12.84 5.62
N ILE A 165 -6.59 -12.52 4.33
CA ILE A 165 -6.63 -11.12 3.85
C ILE A 165 -7.89 -10.40 4.33
N ASP A 166 -9.05 -11.04 4.23
CA ASP A 166 -10.31 -10.46 4.73
C ASP A 166 -10.24 -10.23 6.25
N GLN A 167 -9.68 -11.17 6.99
CA GLN A 167 -9.48 -11.05 8.44
C GLN A 167 -8.49 -9.94 8.82
N GLU A 168 -7.43 -9.74 8.03
CA GLU A 168 -6.47 -8.65 8.24
C GLU A 168 -7.12 -7.29 7.94
N ALA A 169 -7.89 -7.19 6.85
CA ALA A 169 -8.65 -5.98 6.52
C ALA A 169 -9.69 -5.64 7.60
N ASP A 170 -10.40 -6.64 8.15
CA ASP A 170 -11.33 -6.44 9.26
C ASP A 170 -10.62 -5.94 10.53
N GLN A 171 -9.42 -6.46 10.82
CA GLN A 171 -8.60 -5.99 11.94
C GLN A 171 -8.15 -4.55 11.73
N GLU A 172 -7.64 -4.20 10.55
CA GLU A 172 -7.24 -2.82 10.21
C GLU A 172 -8.42 -1.85 10.36
N ALA A 173 -9.60 -2.20 9.84
CA ALA A 173 -10.80 -1.38 9.98
C ALA A 173 -11.23 -1.22 11.45
N GLN A 174 -11.05 -2.26 12.27
CA GLN A 174 -11.32 -2.19 13.70
C GLN A 174 -10.32 -1.30 14.44
N PHE A 175 -9.02 -1.41 14.13
CA PHE A 175 -8.00 -0.52 14.68
C PHE A 175 -8.24 0.95 14.31
N ASP A 176 -8.63 1.23 13.07
CA ASP A 176 -8.97 2.60 12.63
C ASP A 176 -10.19 3.14 13.38
N SER A 177 -11.21 2.32 13.61
CA SER A 177 -12.36 2.70 14.43
C SER A 177 -11.97 3.00 15.87
N ASP A 178 -11.18 2.12 16.49
CA ASP A 178 -10.72 2.30 17.88
C ASP A 178 -9.86 3.56 18.03
N LEU A 179 -9.07 3.92 17.00
CA LEU A 179 -8.26 5.14 17.00
C LEU A 179 -9.12 6.41 16.95
N ILE A 180 -10.17 6.43 16.13
CA ILE A 180 -11.14 7.55 16.06
C ILE A 180 -11.88 7.72 17.39
N ASP A 181 -12.26 6.62 18.05
CA ASP A 181 -12.93 6.66 19.34
C ASP A 181 -12.01 7.21 20.45
N VAL A 182 -10.70 6.96 20.38
CA VAL A 182 -9.71 7.55 21.32
C VAL A 182 -9.49 9.03 21.04
N GLU A 183 -9.35 9.44 19.78
CA GLU A 183 -9.13 10.86 19.40
C GLU A 183 -10.35 11.72 19.78
N THR A 184 -11.56 11.21 19.59
CA THR A 184 -12.80 11.91 19.97
C THR A 184 -13.01 12.01 21.49
N LEU A 185 -12.47 11.09 22.29
CA LEU A 185 -12.48 11.18 23.76
C LEU A 185 -11.44 12.20 24.27
N GLU A 186 -10.29 12.31 23.62
CA GLU A 186 -9.23 13.28 23.97
C GLU A 186 -9.69 14.73 23.69
N ASP A 187 -10.47 14.95 22.63
CA ASP A 187 -11.09 16.24 22.30
C ASP A 187 -12.23 16.66 23.26
N LEU A 188 -12.84 15.71 23.99
CA LEU A 188 -13.90 15.99 24.96
C LEU A 188 -13.37 16.32 26.38
N GLU A 189 -12.13 15.94 26.70
CA GLU A 189 -11.48 16.30 27.99
C GLU A 189 -10.85 17.70 27.99
N LEU A 190 -10.64 18.32 26.84
CA LEU A 190 -10.21 19.73 26.69
C LEU A 190 -11.42 20.66 26.51
N GLY A 191 -12.29 20.70 27.53
CA GLY A 191 -13.39 21.67 27.60
C GLY A 191 -12.89 23.12 27.54
N PRO A 192 -13.68 24.06 26.99
CA PRO A 192 -13.25 25.44 26.75
C PRO A 192 -12.94 26.14 28.08
N GLU A 193 -11.73 26.70 28.19
CA GLU A 193 -11.41 27.67 29.25
C GLU A 193 -12.42 28.83 29.14
N GLU A 194 -13.33 28.92 30.11
CA GLU A 194 -14.23 30.07 30.25
C GLU A 194 -13.37 31.30 30.58
N ASP A 195 -13.26 32.21 29.61
CA ASP A 195 -12.74 33.57 29.76
C ASP A 195 -13.61 34.35 30.78
N GLU A 196 -13.29 34.25 32.07
CA GLU A 196 -13.74 35.21 33.08
C GLU A 196 -12.90 36.49 32.98
N THR A 197 -13.46 37.52 32.35
CA THR A 197 -12.98 38.90 32.44
C THR A 197 -13.72 39.64 33.55
N PRO A 198 -13.01 40.38 34.42
CA PRO A 198 -13.57 41.56 35.08
C PRO A 198 -13.16 42.87 34.39
#